data_AF-A0A4Y2VHE9-F1
#
_entry.id   AF-A0A4Y2VHE9-F1
#
_cell.length_a   1.000
_cell.length_b   1.000
_cell.length_c   1.000
_cell.angle_alpha   90.00
_cell.angle_beta   90.00
_cell.angle_gamma   90.00
#
_symmetry.space_group_name_H-M   'P 1'
#
loop_
_entity.id
_entity.type
_entity.pdbx_description
1 polymer ?
#
loop_
_entity_poly.entity_id
_entity_poly.type
_entity_poly.pdbx_seq_one_letter_code
_entity_poly.pdbx_strand_id
1 'polypeptide(L)'
;MYATPKEETNENNSQNSVHSTDCPIFSMGEIAMESALKGESSQDWLKALASEVKSILKHDTFDLVKRTENMDLIGSRFILRNKCGSDGKIKLKKARLIAQGFGQIPEVNYSQNQTFSPGARLSSIRMLASLAGKFKAKIYQFDITTAYLNGILEDEVYMNIPKYFDLPLETLIESENDADLCKRAKQILVNIKKNNMVCKLKKISL
;
A
#
# COMPACT_ATOMS: atom_id res chain seq x y z
N MET A 1 -30.10 -1.73 31.44
CA MET A 1 -30.83 -2.89 30.90
C MET A 1 -32.17 -2.41 30.41
N TYR A 2 -32.40 -2.27 29.11
CA TYR A 2 -33.74 -2.39 28.53
C TYR A 2 -33.59 -2.94 27.12
N ALA A 3 -34.39 -3.95 26.83
CA ALA A 3 -34.33 -4.79 25.64
C ALA A 3 -35.65 -4.70 24.88
N THR A 4 -35.53 -4.66 23.55
CA THR A 4 -36.48 -5.11 22.48
C THR A 4 -37.75 -4.28 22.25
N PRO A 5 -38.28 -4.20 21.01
CA PRO A 5 -38.85 -5.36 20.29
C PRO A 5 -38.21 -5.67 18.91
N LYS A 6 -38.31 -6.94 18.52
CA LYS A 6 -38.20 -7.42 17.14
C LYS A 6 -39.53 -7.19 16.44
N GLU A 7 -39.51 -6.83 15.16
CA GLU A 7 -40.60 -7.15 14.24
C GLU A 7 -40.03 -7.76 12.95
N GLU A 8 -40.71 -8.80 12.51
CA GLU A 8 -40.42 -9.66 11.38
C GLU A 8 -40.79 -9.02 10.04
N THR A 9 -40.10 -9.52 9.02
CA THR A 9 -40.35 -9.52 7.58
C THR A 9 -41.67 -8.96 7.05
N ASN A 10 -41.56 -8.09 6.05
CA ASN A 10 -42.39 -8.19 4.86
C ASN A 10 -41.54 -7.91 3.62
N GLU A 11 -41.42 -8.95 2.78
CA GLU A 11 -41.04 -8.80 1.38
C GLU A 11 -42.06 -7.90 0.69
N ASN A 12 -41.60 -6.87 0.00
CA ASN A 12 -42.21 -6.47 -1.27
C ASN A 12 -41.18 -5.71 -2.13
N ASN A 13 -40.94 -6.35 -3.27
CA ASN A 13 -40.09 -5.97 -4.37
C ASN A 13 -40.39 -4.55 -4.88
N SER A 14 -39.35 -3.72 -4.97
CA SER A 14 -39.27 -2.67 -5.99
C SER A 14 -37.80 -2.44 -6.31
N GLN A 15 -37.44 -2.80 -7.54
CA GLN A 15 -36.17 -2.55 -8.18
C GLN A 15 -35.75 -1.10 -7.97
N ASN A 16 -34.56 -0.89 -7.41
CA ASN A 16 -33.74 0.29 -7.64
C ASN A 16 -32.29 -0.11 -7.38
N SER A 17 -31.65 -0.64 -8.42
CA SER A 17 -30.19 -0.80 -8.48
C SER A 17 -29.55 0.59 -8.54
N VAL A 18 -29.40 1.22 -7.38
CA VAL A 18 -28.57 2.42 -7.25
C VAL A 18 -27.12 1.95 -7.24
N HIS A 19 -26.55 1.84 -8.43
CA HIS A 19 -25.11 1.81 -8.63
C HIS A 19 -24.54 3.02 -7.90
N SER A 20 -23.87 2.81 -6.77
CA SER A 20 -23.26 3.91 -6.00
C SER A 20 -21.98 4.37 -6.69
N THR A 21 -22.13 5.15 -7.77
CA THR A 21 -21.03 5.85 -8.47
C THR A 21 -20.48 7.04 -7.70
N ASP A 22 -21.19 7.45 -6.65
CA ASP A 22 -20.96 8.71 -5.98
C ASP A 22 -20.16 8.48 -4.71
N CYS A 23 -18.96 9.04 -4.65
CA CYS A 23 -18.21 9.14 -3.42
C CYS A 23 -18.49 10.52 -2.81
N PRO A 24 -19.03 10.61 -1.58
CA PRO A 24 -19.06 11.87 -0.87
C PRO A 24 -17.64 12.40 -0.81
N ILE A 25 -17.44 13.65 -1.23
CA ILE A 25 -16.14 14.32 -1.37
C ILE A 25 -15.29 14.23 -0.07
N PHE A 26 -15.94 13.97 1.05
CA PHE A 26 -15.36 13.89 2.39
C PHE A 26 -15.08 12.46 2.91
N SER A 27 -15.60 11.39 2.30
CA SER A 27 -15.34 10.01 2.76
C SER A 27 -14.26 9.33 1.91
N MET A 28 -13.03 9.85 1.94
CA MET A 28 -11.82 9.10 1.52
C MET A 28 -11.40 8.09 2.61
N GLY A 29 -12.37 7.30 3.09
CA GLY A 29 -12.13 6.23 4.06
C GLY A 29 -11.28 5.12 3.45
N GLU A 30 -10.42 4.50 4.26
CA GLU A 30 -9.80 3.23 3.89
C GLU A 30 -10.89 2.16 3.73
N ILE A 31 -10.82 1.40 2.65
CA ILE A 31 -11.77 0.33 2.37
C ILE A 31 -11.21 -0.97 2.95
N ALA A 32 -12.01 -1.65 3.76
CA ALA A 32 -11.65 -2.95 4.31
C ALA A 32 -11.46 -3.98 3.19
N MET A 33 -10.42 -4.80 3.31
CA MET A 33 -10.05 -5.76 2.26
C MET A 33 -11.14 -6.82 2.05
N GLU A 34 -11.77 -7.27 3.13
CA GLU A 34 -12.87 -8.23 3.10
C GLU A 34 -14.10 -7.68 2.37
N SER A 35 -14.43 -6.41 2.61
CA SER A 35 -15.52 -5.72 1.91
C SER A 35 -15.22 -5.51 0.43
N ALA A 36 -13.97 -5.15 0.10
CA ALA A 36 -13.54 -4.96 -1.28
C ALA A 36 -13.62 -6.27 -2.09
N LEU A 37 -13.23 -7.39 -1.50
CA LEU A 37 -13.21 -8.70 -2.17
C LEU A 37 -14.59 -9.36 -2.29
N LYS A 38 -15.53 -9.03 -1.40
CA LYS A 38 -16.92 -9.55 -1.45
C LYS A 38 -17.89 -8.69 -2.25
N GLY A 39 -17.55 -7.43 -2.51
CA GLY A 39 -18.42 -6.51 -3.23
C GLY A 39 -18.47 -6.79 -4.74
N GLU A 40 -19.48 -6.21 -5.41
CA GLU A 40 -19.65 -6.27 -6.88
C GLU A 40 -18.42 -5.76 -7.64
N SER A 41 -17.67 -4.87 -6.99
CA SER A 41 -16.46 -4.22 -7.47
C SER A 41 -15.16 -5.02 -7.26
N SER A 42 -15.26 -6.28 -6.83
CA SER A 42 -14.14 -7.14 -6.41
C SER A 42 -13.09 -7.34 -7.50
N GLN A 43 -13.50 -7.59 -8.74
CA GLN A 43 -12.57 -7.79 -9.85
C GLN A 43 -11.66 -6.59 -10.10
N ASP A 44 -12.18 -5.37 -10.00
CA ASP A 44 -11.35 -4.17 -10.18
C ASP A 44 -10.38 -3.96 -9.00
N TRP A 45 -10.78 -4.36 -7.79
CA TRP A 45 -9.88 -4.33 -6.63
C TRP A 45 -8.75 -5.34 -6.77
N LEU A 46 -9.04 -6.55 -7.28
CA LEU A 46 -8.02 -7.53 -7.60
C LEU A 46 -7.06 -7.03 -8.67
N LYS A 47 -7.57 -6.37 -9.72
CA LYS A 47 -6.71 -5.71 -10.73
C LYS A 47 -5.83 -4.62 -10.11
N ALA A 48 -6.38 -3.80 -9.21
CA ALA A 48 -5.60 -2.77 -8.52
C ALA A 48 -4.50 -3.37 -7.63
N LEU A 49 -4.80 -4.46 -6.91
CA LEU A 49 -3.83 -5.19 -6.10
C LEU A 49 -2.75 -5.86 -6.96
N ALA A 50 -3.13 -6.50 -8.06
CA ALA A 50 -2.20 -7.12 -9.01
C ALA A 50 -1.25 -6.09 -9.63
N SER A 51 -1.77 -4.90 -9.98
CA SER A 51 -0.95 -3.79 -10.48
C SER A 51 0.09 -3.31 -9.46
N GLU A 52 -0.29 -3.21 -8.19
CA GLU A 52 0.65 -2.88 -7.12
C GLU A 52 1.74 -3.97 -6.97
N VAL A 53 1.33 -5.25 -6.91
CA VAL A 53 2.28 -6.38 -6.82
C VAL A 53 3.22 -6.42 -8.02
N LYS A 54 2.70 -6.21 -9.24
CA LYS A 54 3.51 -6.10 -10.47
C LYS A 54 4.59 -5.05 -10.32
N SER A 55 4.22 -3.86 -9.84
CA SER A 55 5.17 -2.77 -9.62
C SER A 55 6.27 -3.21 -8.65
N ILE A 56 5.91 -3.83 -7.52
CA ILE A 56 6.86 -4.29 -6.51
C ILE A 56 7.81 -5.34 -7.08
N LEU A 57 7.30 -6.33 -7.83
CA LEU A 57 8.13 -7.37 -8.45
C LEU A 57 9.07 -6.81 -9.51
N LYS A 58 8.63 -5.81 -10.28
CA LYS A 58 9.43 -5.13 -11.30
C LYS A 58 10.62 -4.36 -10.70
N HIS A 59 10.42 -3.76 -9.53
CA HIS A 59 11.46 -2.99 -8.85
C HIS A 59 12.38 -3.85 -7.97
N ASP A 60 12.19 -5.18 -7.94
CA ASP A 60 13.00 -6.12 -7.18
C ASP A 60 13.21 -5.74 -5.70
N THR A 61 12.19 -5.17 -5.04
CA THR A 61 12.38 -4.49 -3.75
C THR A 61 12.54 -5.42 -2.54
N PHE A 62 12.34 -6.73 -2.70
CA PHE A 62 12.48 -7.69 -1.60
C PHE A 62 12.88 -9.09 -2.08
N ASP A 63 13.50 -9.85 -1.18
CA ASP A 63 13.75 -11.29 -1.29
C ASP A 63 12.94 -12.07 -0.25
N LEU A 64 12.50 -13.28 -0.63
CA LEU A 64 11.89 -14.20 0.33
C LEU A 64 12.98 -15.02 1.02
N VAL A 65 13.04 -14.90 2.35
CA VAL A 65 13.99 -15.63 3.19
C VAL A 65 13.27 -16.44 4.26
N LYS A 66 13.90 -17.50 4.76
CA LYS A 66 13.35 -18.29 5.86
C LYS A 66 13.45 -17.51 7.16
N ARG A 67 12.35 -17.47 7.92
CA ARG A 67 12.32 -16.82 9.23
C ARG A 67 13.18 -17.59 10.24
N THR A 68 14.05 -16.87 10.93
CA THR A 68 14.78 -17.35 12.12
C THR A 68 14.18 -16.76 13.39
N GLU A 69 14.42 -17.39 14.54
CA GLU A 69 13.82 -17.00 15.83
C GLU A 69 14.20 -15.57 16.27
N ASN A 70 15.38 -15.09 15.86
CA ASN A 70 15.91 -13.78 16.24
C ASN A 70 15.62 -12.67 15.21
N MET A 71 14.71 -12.88 14.24
CA MET A 71 14.34 -11.84 13.28
C MET A 71 13.27 -10.92 13.86
N ASP A 72 13.58 -9.63 13.92
CA ASP A 72 12.57 -8.60 14.17
C ASP A 72 11.75 -8.35 12.89
N LEU A 73 10.42 -8.41 13.02
CA LEU A 73 9.52 -8.45 11.88
C LEU A 73 8.51 -7.33 11.96
N ILE A 74 8.57 -6.45 10.97
CA ILE A 74 7.58 -5.40 10.79
C ILE A 74 6.31 -6.02 10.20
N GLY A 75 5.15 -5.58 10.70
CA GLY A 75 3.87 -5.95 10.10
C GLY A 75 3.73 -5.42 8.67
N SER A 76 2.81 -5.97 7.90
CA SER A 76 2.50 -5.47 6.56
C SER A 76 1.02 -5.62 6.26
N ARG A 77 0.50 -4.71 5.42
CA ARG A 77 -0.88 -4.78 4.96
C ARG A 77 -1.09 -4.01 3.68
N PHE A 78 -2.17 -4.35 2.99
CA PHE A 78 -2.69 -3.53 1.91
C PHE A 78 -3.58 -2.40 2.44
N ILE A 79 -3.49 -1.24 1.81
CA ILE A 79 -4.42 -0.12 1.96
C ILE A 79 -5.16 0.06 0.63
N LEU A 80 -6.49 0.07 0.72
CA LEU A 80 -7.38 0.27 -0.42
C LEU A 80 -8.07 1.61 -0.31
N ARG A 81 -8.03 2.42 -1.38
CA ARG A 81 -8.72 3.71 -1.45
C ARG A 81 -9.28 3.97 -2.84
N ASN A 82 -10.48 4.53 -2.88
CA ASN A 82 -11.02 5.11 -4.10
C ASN A 82 -10.37 6.48 -4.35
N LYS A 83 -10.03 6.74 -5.61
CA LYS A 83 -9.61 8.04 -6.11
C LYS A 83 -10.74 8.61 -6.94
N CYS A 84 -11.34 9.67 -6.41
CA CYS A 84 -12.43 10.36 -7.07
C CYS A 84 -11.90 11.45 -7.99
N GLY A 85 -12.62 11.70 -9.08
CA GLY A 85 -12.40 12.87 -9.92
C GLY A 85 -12.99 14.14 -9.33
N SER A 86 -12.74 15.26 -10.01
CA SER A 86 -13.36 16.56 -9.72
C SER A 86 -14.89 16.53 -9.81
N ASP A 87 -15.43 15.56 -10.55
CA ASP A 87 -16.85 15.25 -10.73
C ASP A 87 -17.43 14.40 -9.58
N GLY A 88 -16.65 14.06 -8.55
CA GLY A 88 -17.09 13.26 -7.41
C GLY A 88 -17.21 11.75 -7.67
N LYS A 89 -17.05 11.33 -8.93
CA LYS A 89 -17.10 9.92 -9.34
C LYS A 89 -15.79 9.20 -9.10
N ILE A 90 -15.87 7.90 -8.80
CA ILE A 90 -14.69 7.04 -8.67
C ILE A 90 -14.01 6.92 -10.04
N LYS A 91 -12.80 7.48 -10.16
CA LYS A 91 -11.97 7.36 -11.37
C LYS A 91 -11.01 6.18 -11.29
N LEU A 92 -10.51 5.87 -10.11
CA LEU A 92 -9.49 4.85 -9.95
C LEU A 92 -9.58 4.18 -8.58
N LYS A 93 -9.53 2.84 -8.55
CA LYS A 93 -9.29 2.07 -7.33
C LYS A 93 -7.79 1.96 -7.13
N LYS A 94 -7.31 2.36 -5.95
CA LYS A 94 -5.88 2.38 -5.63
C LYS A 94 -5.60 1.42 -4.48
N ALA A 95 -4.78 0.42 -4.75
CA ALA A 95 -4.17 -0.42 -3.73
C ALA A 95 -2.74 0.02 -3.48
N ARG A 96 -2.26 -0.13 -2.24
CA ARG A 96 -0.86 0.06 -1.86
C ARG A 96 -0.45 -0.99 -0.85
N LEU A 97 0.72 -1.60 -1.03
CA LEU A 97 1.32 -2.39 0.02
C LEU A 97 2.14 -1.50 0.95
N ILE A 98 1.94 -1.63 2.25
CA ILE A 98 2.68 -0.84 3.25
C ILE A 98 3.27 -1.73 4.35
N ALA A 99 4.42 -1.29 4.87
CA ALA A 99 4.96 -1.77 6.13
C ALA A 99 4.29 -1.03 7.31
N GLN A 100 4.02 -1.76 8.38
CA GLN A 100 3.41 -1.26 9.61
C GLN A 100 4.50 -0.80 10.58
N GLY A 101 5.07 0.39 10.34
CA GLY A 101 6.21 0.91 11.11
C GLY A 101 5.91 1.36 12.55
N PHE A 102 4.65 1.34 12.98
CA PHE A 102 4.22 1.87 14.30
C PHE A 102 4.74 1.05 15.50
N GLY A 103 5.38 -0.09 15.28
CA GLY A 103 5.98 -0.93 16.33
C GLY A 103 7.50 -0.80 16.47
N GLN A 104 8.16 0.06 15.68
CA GLN A 104 9.61 0.18 15.75
C GLN A 104 10.03 1.03 16.97
N ILE A 105 10.91 0.47 17.80
CA ILE A 105 11.50 1.07 18.99
C ILE A 105 12.87 1.67 18.61
N PRO A 106 13.12 2.95 18.92
CA PRO A 106 14.44 3.57 18.74
C PRO A 106 15.54 2.76 19.44
N GLU A 107 16.72 2.67 18.82
CA GLU A 107 17.90 1.93 19.30
C GLU A 107 17.76 0.40 19.32
N VAL A 108 16.56 -0.13 19.07
CA VAL A 108 16.32 -1.58 18.92
C VAL A 108 16.12 -1.93 17.45
N ASN A 109 15.31 -1.14 16.73
CA ASN A 109 14.90 -1.44 15.36
C ASN A 109 15.48 -0.46 14.32
N TYR A 110 16.06 0.65 14.77
CA TYR A 110 16.78 1.64 13.97
C TYR A 110 17.62 2.55 14.88
N SER A 111 18.72 3.10 14.37
CA SER A 111 19.57 4.05 15.11
C SER A 111 18.85 5.40 15.31
N GLN A 112 19.07 6.11 16.42
CA GLN A 112 18.49 7.46 16.65
C GLN A 112 18.78 8.44 15.50
N ASN A 113 19.85 8.24 14.75
CA ASN A 113 20.20 9.08 13.59
C ASN A 113 19.35 8.78 12.34
N GLN A 114 18.58 7.69 12.33
CA GLN A 114 17.78 7.22 11.19
C GLN A 114 16.28 7.57 11.29
N THR A 115 15.82 8.19 12.37
CA THR A 115 14.38 8.51 12.59
C THR A 115 13.86 9.65 11.71
N PHE A 116 14.74 10.29 10.94
CA PHE A 116 14.37 11.41 10.10
C PHE A 116 14.12 10.90 8.68
N SER A 117 12.85 10.83 8.29
CA SER A 117 12.54 11.17 6.90
C SER A 117 13.18 12.55 6.65
N PRO A 118 14.07 12.71 5.66
CA PRO A 118 14.72 13.99 5.37
C PRO A 118 13.70 14.95 4.73
N GLY A 119 12.62 15.23 5.45
CA GLY A 119 11.65 16.26 5.10
C GLY A 119 12.24 17.61 5.47
N ALA A 120 12.35 18.51 4.50
CA ALA A 120 12.72 19.88 4.77
C ALA A 120 11.74 20.47 5.80
N ARG A 121 12.28 21.04 6.90
CA ARG A 121 11.47 21.71 7.91
C ARG A 121 10.73 22.87 7.26
N LEU A 122 9.45 23.05 7.61
CA LEU A 122 8.64 24.13 7.06
C LEU A 122 9.23 25.52 7.38
N SER A 123 9.95 25.65 8.51
CA SER A 123 10.73 26.86 8.82
C SER A 123 11.80 27.15 7.78
N SER A 124 12.58 26.15 7.37
CA SER A 124 13.62 26.28 6.35
C SER A 124 13.02 26.62 4.98
N ILE A 125 11.92 25.97 4.60
CA ILE A 125 11.20 26.27 3.36
C ILE A 125 10.72 27.72 3.35
N ARG A 126 10.10 28.18 4.45
CA ARG A 126 9.64 29.57 4.60
C ARG A 126 10.78 30.57 4.52
N MET A 127 11.89 30.30 5.20
CA MET A 127 13.09 31.14 5.13
C MET A 127 13.62 31.27 3.70
N LEU A 128 13.70 30.16 2.97
CA LEU A 128 14.15 30.14 1.57
C LEU A 128 13.18 30.91 0.65
N ALA A 129 11.87 30.81 0.91
CA ALA A 129 10.85 31.60 0.22
C ALA A 129 10.96 33.10 0.51
N SER A 130 11.18 33.49 1.76
CA SER A 130 11.44 34.90 2.14
C SER A 130 12.69 35.44 1.47
N LEU A 131 13.75 34.63 1.38
CA LEU A 131 14.99 34.99 0.71
C LEU A 131 14.78 35.18 -0.80
N ALA A 132 14.05 34.27 -1.44
CA ALA A 132 13.71 34.37 -2.86
C ALA A 132 12.88 35.63 -3.15
N GLY A 133 11.91 35.97 -2.29
CA GLY A 133 11.15 37.21 -2.38
C GLY A 133 12.03 38.46 -2.28
N LYS A 134 12.97 38.47 -1.31
CA LYS A 134 13.92 39.58 -1.13
C LYS A 134 14.82 39.80 -2.36
N PHE A 135 15.32 38.73 -2.96
CA PHE A 135 16.24 38.79 -4.10
C PHE A 135 15.54 38.70 -5.47
N LYS A 136 14.20 38.70 -5.50
CA LYS A 136 13.40 38.49 -6.73
C LYS A 136 13.83 37.22 -7.50
N ALA A 137 14.25 36.19 -6.77
CA ALA A 137 14.67 34.91 -7.34
C ALA A 137 13.44 34.02 -7.63
N LYS A 138 13.56 33.16 -8.64
CA LYS A 138 12.54 32.15 -8.96
C LYS A 138 12.81 30.88 -8.16
N ILE A 139 11.76 30.29 -7.59
CA ILE A 139 11.81 28.97 -6.96
C ILE A 139 11.28 27.95 -7.95
N TYR A 140 12.04 26.88 -8.15
CA TYR A 140 11.61 25.72 -8.90
C TYR A 140 11.47 24.55 -7.93
N GLN A 141 10.30 23.89 -7.95
CA GLN A 141 10.03 22.70 -7.16
C GLN A 141 9.99 21.49 -8.09
N PHE A 142 10.75 20.46 -7.73
CA PHE A 142 10.74 19.17 -8.43
C PHE A 142 10.18 18.12 -7.48
N ASP A 143 9.13 17.43 -7.91
CA ASP A 143 8.62 16.24 -7.23
C ASP A 143 9.28 15.02 -7.87
N ILE A 144 10.21 14.39 -7.15
CA ILE A 144 10.92 13.21 -7.63
C ILE A 144 10.01 12.01 -7.35
N THR A 145 9.49 11.40 -8.41
CA THR A 145 8.79 10.13 -8.32
C THR A 145 9.70 9.09 -7.67
N THR A 146 9.17 8.34 -6.70
CA THR A 146 9.87 7.26 -5.99
C THR A 146 11.11 7.67 -5.17
N ALA A 147 11.20 8.91 -4.69
CA ALA A 147 12.32 9.33 -3.82
C ALA A 147 12.55 8.42 -2.59
N TYR A 148 11.48 7.79 -2.07
CA TYR A 148 11.55 6.82 -0.96
C TYR A 148 12.27 5.51 -1.32
N LEU A 149 12.30 5.12 -2.60
CA LEU A 149 13.01 3.92 -3.06
C LEU A 149 14.52 4.15 -3.16
N ASN A 150 14.95 5.40 -3.34
CA ASN A 150 16.37 5.74 -3.49
C ASN A 150 17.08 5.96 -2.13
N GLY A 151 16.40 5.71 -1.02
CA GLY A 151 17.01 5.80 0.31
C GLY A 151 17.99 4.67 0.55
N ILE A 152 19.16 4.98 1.10
CA ILE A 152 20.09 3.96 1.57
C ILE A 152 19.50 3.35 2.84
N LEU A 153 19.22 2.05 2.81
CA LEU A 153 18.86 1.28 3.99
C LEU A 153 20.15 0.81 4.66
N GLU A 154 20.45 1.34 5.85
CA GLU A 154 21.62 0.95 6.64
C GLU A 154 21.40 -0.38 7.37
N ASP A 155 20.17 -0.65 7.82
CA ASP A 155 19.80 -1.83 8.59
C ASP A 155 18.99 -2.85 7.78
N GLU A 156 19.09 -4.13 8.15
CA GLU A 156 18.29 -5.18 7.54
C GLU A 156 16.84 -5.12 8.02
N VAL A 157 15.91 -4.82 7.11
CA VAL A 157 14.48 -4.76 7.44
C VAL A 157 13.76 -6.01 6.95
N TYR A 158 13.14 -6.73 7.89
CA TYR A 158 12.30 -7.88 7.63
C TYR A 158 10.83 -7.53 7.83
N MET A 159 10.00 -8.01 6.92
CA MET A 159 8.56 -7.73 6.88
C MET A 159 7.78 -9.04 6.79
N ASN A 160 6.68 -9.13 7.54
CA ASN A 160 5.74 -10.23 7.40
C ASN A 160 5.14 -10.27 5.98
N ILE A 161 4.85 -11.47 5.47
CA ILE A 161 4.12 -11.59 4.21
C ILE A 161 2.72 -10.99 4.43
N PRO A 162 2.24 -10.12 3.52
CA PRO A 162 0.95 -9.46 3.71
C PRO A 162 -0.18 -10.47 3.66
N LYS A 163 -1.24 -10.25 4.45
CA LYS A 163 -2.48 -11.01 4.29
C LYS A 163 -3.03 -10.79 2.88
N TYR A 164 -3.59 -11.84 2.29
CA TYR A 164 -4.18 -11.82 0.94
C TYR A 164 -3.18 -11.55 -0.20
N PHE A 165 -1.88 -11.79 0.01
CA PHE A 165 -0.85 -11.58 -1.02
C PHE A 165 -0.88 -12.63 -2.14
N ASP A 166 -1.45 -13.80 -1.86
CA ASP A 166 -1.71 -14.88 -2.80
C ASP A 166 -2.70 -14.49 -3.92
N LEU A 167 -3.81 -13.86 -3.57
CA LEU A 167 -4.86 -13.45 -4.54
C LEU A 167 -4.34 -12.56 -5.69
N PRO A 168 -3.61 -11.45 -5.44
CA PRO A 168 -3.07 -10.64 -6.51
C PRO A 168 -1.92 -11.31 -7.26
N LEU A 169 -1.19 -12.25 -6.65
CA LEU A 169 -0.18 -13.03 -7.36
C LEU A 169 -0.84 -13.98 -8.38
N GLU A 170 -1.92 -14.64 -8.00
CA GLU A 170 -2.70 -15.49 -8.91
C GLU A 170 -3.30 -14.66 -10.05
N THR A 171 -3.92 -13.53 -9.72
CA THR A 171 -4.46 -12.58 -10.72
C THR A 171 -3.38 -12.06 -11.68
N LEU A 172 -2.18 -11.79 -11.17
CA LEU A 172 -1.05 -11.34 -11.97
C LEU A 172 -0.57 -12.45 -12.93
N ILE A 173 -0.49 -13.70 -12.46
CA ILE A 173 -0.08 -14.84 -13.30
C ILE A 173 -1.06 -15.09 -14.45
N GLU A 174 -2.36 -14.84 -14.24
CA GLU A 174 -3.40 -15.01 -15.26
C GLU A 174 -3.44 -13.88 -16.29
N SER A 175 -3.14 -12.65 -15.87
CA SER A 175 -3.32 -11.44 -16.69
C SER A 175 -2.04 -10.91 -17.35
N GLU A 176 -0.87 -11.34 -16.89
CA GLU A 176 0.41 -10.79 -17.33
C GLU A 176 1.05 -11.58 -18.48
N ASN A 177 1.57 -10.85 -19.48
CA ASN A 177 2.24 -11.44 -20.65
C ASN A 177 3.75 -11.66 -20.45
N ASP A 178 4.36 -10.98 -19.48
CA ASP A 178 5.78 -11.10 -19.16
C ASP A 178 6.08 -12.45 -18.49
N ALA A 179 6.75 -13.33 -19.25
CA ALA A 179 7.08 -14.68 -18.81
C ALA A 179 8.01 -14.71 -17.58
N ASP A 180 8.96 -13.76 -17.50
CA ASP A 180 9.91 -13.70 -16.38
C ASP A 180 9.22 -13.23 -15.11
N LEU A 181 8.36 -12.22 -15.23
CA LEU A 181 7.55 -11.74 -14.12
C LEU A 181 6.58 -12.82 -13.61
N CYS A 182 5.92 -13.53 -14.52
CA CYS A 182 5.05 -14.66 -14.20
C CYS A 182 5.81 -15.81 -13.52
N LYS A 183 7.02 -16.14 -13.99
CA LYS A 183 7.88 -17.16 -13.37
C LYS A 183 8.26 -16.76 -11.94
N ARG A 184 8.64 -15.49 -11.74
CA ARG A 184 8.95 -14.94 -10.43
C ARG A 184 7.74 -14.97 -9.49
N ALA A 185 6.57 -14.55 -9.98
CA ALA A 185 5.32 -14.58 -9.21
C ALA A 185 4.94 -16.01 -8.78
N LYS A 186 5.06 -17.00 -9.69
CA LYS A 186 4.84 -18.42 -9.36
C LYS A 186 5.80 -18.92 -8.29
N GLN A 187 7.09 -18.58 -8.40
CA GLN A 187 8.09 -18.97 -7.41
C GLN A 187 7.78 -18.40 -6.02
N ILE A 188 7.37 -17.13 -5.97
CA ILE A 188 6.95 -16.45 -4.75
C ILE A 188 5.71 -17.13 -4.16
N LEU A 189 4.69 -17.40 -4.97
CA LEU A 189 3.46 -18.07 -4.53
C LEU A 189 3.74 -19.46 -3.92
N VAL A 190 4.60 -20.25 -4.55
CA VAL A 190 5.03 -21.56 -4.02
C VAL A 190 5.79 -21.39 -2.69
N ASN A 191 6.67 -20.39 -2.59
CA ASN A 191 7.46 -20.16 -1.40
C ASN A 191 6.61 -19.64 -0.23
N ILE A 192 5.59 -18.82 -0.48
CA ILE A 192 4.67 -18.35 0.59
C ILE A 192 3.86 -19.50 1.16
N LYS A 193 3.49 -20.49 0.34
CA LYS A 193 2.80 -21.70 0.79
C LYS A 193 3.70 -22.61 1.64
N LYS A 194 5.03 -22.47 1.54
CA LYS A 194 5.96 -23.14 2.47
C LYS A 194 5.93 -22.39 3.79
N ASN A 195 5.74 -23.14 4.87
CA ASN A 195 5.66 -22.55 6.20
C ASN A 195 6.97 -21.81 6.54
N ASN A 196 6.85 -20.64 7.18
CA ASN A 196 7.97 -19.89 7.79
C ASN A 196 8.84 -19.02 6.85
N MET A 197 8.29 -18.43 5.78
CA MET A 197 8.98 -17.43 4.95
C MET A 197 8.62 -15.99 5.36
N VAL A 198 9.55 -15.05 5.15
CA VAL A 198 9.38 -13.61 5.40
C VAL A 198 10.04 -12.79 4.27
N CYS A 199 9.62 -11.54 4.11
CA CYS A 199 10.18 -10.63 3.11
C CYS A 199 11.37 -9.86 3.70
N LYS A 200 12.57 -10.05 3.16
CA LYS A 200 13.74 -9.20 3.43
C LYS A 200 13.75 -8.06 2.41
N LEU A 201 13.66 -6.82 2.86
CA LEU A 201 13.72 -5.67 1.94
C LEU A 201 15.13 -5.53 1.38
N LYS A 202 15.23 -5.28 0.07
CA LYS A 202 16.53 -5.09 -0.61
C LYS A 202 16.99 -3.65 -0.52
N LYS A 203 18.30 -3.49 -0.39
CA LYS A 203 18.98 -2.23 -0.66
C LYS A 203 18.95 -1.97 -2.16
N ILE A 204 18.42 -0.82 -2.59
CA ILE A 204 18.68 -0.33 -3.94
C ILE A 204 20.11 0.21 -3.93
N SER A 205 21.04 -0.58 -4.47
CA SER A 205 22.38 -0.11 -4.78
C SER A 205 22.28 0.78 -6.01
N LEU A 206 22.60 2.07 -5.85
CA LEU A 206 22.86 2.99 -6.96
C LEU A 206 24.10 2.56 -7.73
#